data_AF-A0A968BSX7-F1
#
_entry.id   AF-A0A968BSX7-F1
#
_cell.length_a   1.000
_cell.length_b   1.000
_cell.length_c   1.000
_cell.angle_alpha   90.00
_cell.angle_beta   90.00
_cell.angle_gamma   90.00
#
_symmetry.space_group_name_H-M   'P 1'
#
loop_
_entity.id
_entity.type
_entity.pdbx_description
1 polymer ?
#
loop_
_entity_poly.entity_id
_entity_poly.type
_entity_poly.pdbx_seq_one_letter_code
_entity_poly.pdbx_strand_id
1 'polypeptide(L)'
;ILDHLAWRLNNGYKARSTARFLSGLRGFYRYLLREGEISLDPTLRVDLPRLGRPLPKALSEADVEALLAAPDTGDPLGLRDRAMLEV
;
A
#
# COMPACT_ATOMS: atom_id res chain seq x y z
N ILE A 1 -15.46 10.55 -11.44
CA ILE A 1 -14.27 9.73 -11.08
C ILE A 1 -13.24 9.71 -12.20
N LEU A 2 -13.63 9.37 -13.44
CA LEU A 2 -12.71 9.30 -14.58
C LEU A 2 -11.94 10.62 -14.82
N ASP A 3 -12.61 11.77 -14.75
CA ASP A 3 -11.95 13.08 -14.93
C ASP A 3 -10.87 13.32 -13.87
N HIS A 4 -11.13 12.94 -12.62
CA HIS A 4 -10.15 13.05 -11.55
C HIS A 4 -8.96 12.09 -11.78
N LEU A 5 -9.20 10.87 -12.26
CA LEU A 5 -8.13 9.94 -12.60
C LEU A 5 -7.28 10.44 -13.79
N ALA A 6 -7.91 11.05 -14.79
CA ALA A 6 -7.22 11.70 -15.91
C ALA A 6 -6.38 12.89 -15.42
N TRP A 7 -6.94 13.73 -14.54
CA TRP A 7 -6.19 14.81 -13.90
C TRP A 7 -4.97 14.30 -13.14
N ARG A 8 -5.10 13.21 -12.36
CA ARG A 8 -3.96 12.60 -11.66
C ARG A 8 -2.89 12.08 -12.61
N LEU A 9 -3.29 11.48 -13.73
CA LEU A 9 -2.35 11.05 -14.77
C LEU A 9 -1.58 12.25 -15.34
N ASN A 10 -2.28 13.31 -15.71
CA ASN A 10 -1.70 14.54 -16.26
C ASN A 10 -0.76 15.25 -15.27
N ASN A 11 -0.99 15.09 -13.97
CA ASN A 11 -0.14 15.64 -12.90
C ASN A 11 0.98 14.67 -12.47
N GLY A 12 1.23 13.58 -13.21
CA GLY A 12 2.38 12.70 -12.98
C GLY A 12 2.28 11.78 -11.75
N TYR A 13 1.08 11.56 -11.21
CA TYR A 13 0.90 10.64 -10.10
C TYR A 13 1.29 9.21 -10.49
N LYS A 14 2.06 8.54 -9.63
CA LYS A 14 2.48 7.15 -9.87
C LYS A 14 1.28 6.20 -9.85
N ALA A 15 1.29 5.19 -10.72
CA ALA A 15 0.23 4.18 -10.81
C ALA A 15 -0.11 3.53 -9.46
N ARG A 16 0.88 3.28 -8.59
CA ARG A 16 0.68 2.75 -7.23
C ARG A 16 -0.12 3.69 -6.33
N SER A 17 0.13 4.99 -6.41
CA SER A 17 -0.63 6.00 -5.66
C SER A 17 -2.07 6.11 -6.17
N THR A 18 -2.26 6.01 -7.49
CA THR A 18 -3.58 5.98 -8.12
C THR A 18 -4.37 4.73 -7.74
N ALA A 19 -3.75 3.56 -7.73
CA ALA A 19 -4.36 2.31 -7.29
C ALA A 19 -4.80 2.38 -5.82
N ARG A 20 -3.96 2.92 -4.92
CA ARG A 20 -4.30 3.05 -3.50
C ARG A 20 -5.48 4.00 -3.27
N PHE A 21 -5.52 5.11 -3.98
CA PHE A 21 -6.67 6.03 -3.95
C PHE A 21 -7.96 5.36 -4.43
N LEU A 22 -7.92 4.65 -5.57
CA LEU A 22 -9.10 3.96 -6.09
C LEU A 22 -9.59 2.86 -5.13
N SER A 23 -8.67 2.17 -4.44
CA SER A 23 -9.03 1.23 -3.38
C SER A 23 -9.78 1.90 -2.23
N GLY A 24 -9.36 3.11 -1.83
CA GLY A 24 -10.07 3.91 -0.83
C GLY A 24 -11.48 4.31 -1.28
N LEU A 25 -11.61 4.82 -2.51
CA LEU A 25 -12.92 5.14 -3.09
C LEU A 25 -13.85 3.94 -3.13
N ARG A 26 -13.36 2.76 -3.54
CA ARG A 26 -14.16 1.52 -3.53
C ARG A 26 -14.69 1.16 -2.14
N GLY A 27 -13.86 1.31 -1.11
CA GLY A 27 -14.28 1.09 0.27
C GLY A 27 -15.37 2.08 0.69
N PHE A 28 -15.17 3.36 0.38
CA PHE A 28 -16.11 4.43 0.70
C PHE A 28 -17.46 4.28 -0.01
N TYR A 29 -17.48 4.07 -1.32
CA TYR A 29 -18.74 3.91 -2.06
C TYR A 29 -19.46 2.60 -1.71
N ARG A 30 -18.73 1.54 -1.37
CA ARG A 30 -19.33 0.32 -0.82
C ARG A 30 -19.96 0.54 0.56
N TYR A 31 -19.37 1.40 1.38
CA TYR A 31 -20.02 1.84 2.62
C TYR A 31 -21.32 2.58 2.31
N LEU A 32 -21.29 3.61 1.46
CA LEU A 32 -22.49 4.38 1.10
C LEU A 32 -23.62 3.53 0.51
N LEU A 33 -23.30 2.51 -0.30
CA LEU A 33 -24.29 1.55 -0.79
C LEU A 33 -24.95 0.74 0.31
N ARG A 34 -24.17 0.31 1.31
CA ARG A 34 -24.69 -0.44 2.45
C ARG A 34 -25.58 0.41 3.33
N GLU A 35 -25.26 1.69 3.47
CA GLU A 35 -26.08 2.66 4.20
C GLU A 35 -27.32 3.13 3.39
N GLY A 36 -27.43 2.76 2.11
CA GLY A 36 -28.54 3.17 1.25
C GLY A 36 -28.48 4.62 0.76
N GLU A 37 -27.38 5.32 1.01
CA GLU A 37 -27.14 6.71 0.60
C GLU A 37 -27.01 6.87 -0.92
N ILE A 38 -26.60 5.79 -1.60
CA ILE A 38 -26.54 5.72 -3.07
C ILE A 38 -27.11 4.37 -3.53
N SER A 39 -27.60 4.33 -4.76
CA SER A 39 -28.15 3.11 -5.39
C SER A 39 -27.17 2.38 -6.30
N LEU A 40 -26.06 3.03 -6.68
CA LEU A 40 -25.06 2.50 -7.61
C LEU A 40 -23.64 2.91 -7.22
N ASP A 41 -22.71 1.96 -7.24
CA ASP A 41 -21.28 2.23 -7.02
C ASP A 41 -20.65 2.89 -8.27
N PRO A 42 -20.18 4.14 -8.19
CA PRO A 42 -19.55 4.83 -9.32
C PRO A 42 -18.18 4.25 -9.72
N THR A 43 -17.62 3.32 -8.93
CA THR A 43 -16.32 2.69 -9.19
C THR A 43 -16.42 1.37 -9.97
N LEU A 44 -17.63 0.85 -10.24
CA LEU A 44 -17.83 -0.48 -10.85
C LEU A 44 -17.14 -0.65 -12.20
N ARG A 45 -17.11 0.42 -13.01
CA ARG A 45 -16.55 0.39 -14.37
C ARG A 45 -15.11 0.90 -14.43
N VAL A 46 -14.48 1.13 -13.28
CA VAL A 46 -13.12 1.66 -13.20
C VAL A 46 -12.17 0.54 -12.82
N ASP A 47 -11.38 0.10 -13.79
CA ASP A 47 -10.31 -0.87 -13.56
C ASP A 47 -9.17 -0.26 -12.74
N LEU A 48 -8.55 -1.10 -11.91
CA LEU A 48 -7.35 -0.70 -11.19
C LEU A 48 -6.18 -0.61 -12.19
N PRO A 49 -5.29 0.40 -12.03
CA PRO A 49 -4.04 0.44 -12.78
C PRO A 49 -3.29 -0.88 -12.58
N ARG A 50 -2.88 -1.53 -13.68
CA ARG A 50 -2.03 -2.72 -13.60
C ARG A 50 -0.67 -2.31 -13.02
N LEU A 51 -0.39 -2.78 -11.82
CA LEU A 51 0.90 -2.53 -11.18
C LEU A 51 1.92 -3.54 -11.70
N GLY A 52 3.08 -3.05 -12.13
CA GLY A 52 4.23 -3.91 -12.35
C GLY A 52 4.64 -4.61 -11.05
N ARG A 53 5.07 -5.87 -11.17
CA ARG A 53 5.70 -6.62 -10.07
C ARG A 53 7.22 -6.53 -10.28
N PRO A 54 7.93 -5.59 -9.63
CA PRO A 54 9.38 -5.64 -9.65
C PRO A 54 9.85 -6.92 -8.97
N LEU A 55 10.97 -7.47 -9.41
CA LEU A 55 11.62 -8.57 -8.71
C LEU A 55 12.00 -8.11 -7.30
N PRO A 56 11.81 -8.96 -6.27
CA PRO A 56 12.34 -8.67 -4.94
C PRO A 56 13.84 -8.43 -5.03
N LYS A 57 14.33 -7.43 -4.30
CA LYS A 57 15.78 -7.31 -4.07
C LYS A 57 16.15 -8.32 -2.99
N ALA A 58 17.11 -9.19 -3.29
CA ALA A 58 17.68 -10.07 -2.27
C ALA A 58 18.64 -9.25 -1.40
N LEU A 59 18.63 -9.53 -0.09
CA LEU A 59 19.64 -9.05 0.84
C LEU A 59 20.89 -9.91 0.68
N SER A 60 22.08 -9.30 0.79
CA SER A 60 23.31 -10.06 0.97
C SER A 60 23.39 -10.59 2.41
N GLU A 61 24.23 -11.59 2.65
CA GLU A 61 24.51 -12.10 4.00
C GLU A 61 24.96 -10.97 4.94
N ALA A 62 25.81 -10.05 4.45
CA ALA A 62 26.23 -8.88 5.21
C ALA A 62 25.07 -7.93 5.56
N ASP A 63 24.10 -7.74 4.66
CA ASP A 63 22.91 -6.92 4.94
C ASP A 63 22.02 -7.59 6.01
N VAL A 64 21.94 -8.92 6.01
CA VAL A 64 21.20 -9.70 7.01
C VAL A 64 21.86 -9.57 8.38
N GLU A 65 23.17 -9.77 8.47
CA GLU A 65 23.92 -9.60 9.72
C GLU A 65 23.77 -8.18 10.29
N ALA A 66 23.88 -7.15 9.43
CA ALA A 66 23.69 -5.78 9.85
C ALA A 66 22.27 -5.48 10.33
N LEU A 67 21.25 -6.06 9.66
CA LEU A 67 19.86 -5.91 10.05
C LEU A 67 19.58 -6.57 11.40
N LEU A 68 20.06 -7.82 11.57
CA LEU A 68 19.94 -8.53 12.82
C LEU A 68 20.60 -7.74 13.93
N ALA A 69 21.83 -7.23 13.73
CA ALA A 69 22.59 -6.49 14.73
C ALA A 69 22.02 -5.12 15.15
N ALA A 70 21.11 -4.53 14.38
CA ALA A 70 20.65 -3.15 14.54
C ALA A 70 19.90 -2.82 15.86
N PRO A 71 19.05 -3.70 16.45
CA PRO A 71 18.28 -3.35 17.65
C PRO A 71 19.14 -3.27 18.92
N ASP A 72 18.89 -2.24 19.73
CA ASP A 72 19.51 -2.06 21.04
C ASP A 72 18.87 -2.97 22.10
N THR A 73 19.61 -3.98 22.54
CA THR A 73 19.12 -4.98 23.51
C THR A 73 19.11 -4.48 24.96
N GLY A 74 19.60 -3.25 25.22
CA GLY A 74 19.45 -2.57 26.50
C GLY A 74 18.06 -1.95 26.72
N ASP A 75 17.26 -1.79 25.65
CA ASP A 75 15.89 -1.27 25.67
C ASP A 75 14.88 -2.41 25.47
N PRO A 76 13.82 -2.53 26.30
CA PRO A 76 12.70 -3.44 26.03
C PRO A 76 12.15 -3.40 24.60
N LEU A 77 12.12 -2.23 23.96
CA LEU A 77 11.69 -2.13 22.55
C LEU A 77 12.69 -2.79 21.60
N GLY A 78 13.99 -2.64 21.83
CA GLY A 78 15.00 -3.28 20.98
C GLY A 78 15.10 -4.79 21.19
N LEU A 79 14.82 -5.30 22.40
CA LEU A 79 14.65 -6.74 22.63
C LEU A 79 13.47 -7.32 21.82
N ARG A 80 12.34 -6.62 21.78
CA ARG A 80 11.18 -7.01 20.96
C ARG A 80 11.56 -6.98 19.47
N ASP A 81 12.20 -5.91 19.03
CA ASP A 81 12.54 -5.74 17.62
C ASP A 81 13.57 -6.78 17.16
N ARG A 82 14.53 -7.16 18.01
CA ARG A 82 15.45 -8.28 17.77
C ARG A 82 14.69 -9.60 17.58
N ALA A 83 13.77 -9.91 18.49
CA ALA A 83 12.97 -11.13 18.41
C ALA A 83 12.10 -11.19 17.14
N MET A 84 11.60 -10.05 16.65
CA MET A 84 10.84 -10.00 15.39
C MET A 84 11.70 -10.21 14.14
N LEU A 85 13.00 -9.90 14.20
CA LEU A 85 13.92 -10.01 13.07
C LEU A 85 14.57 -11.40 12.94
N GLU A 86 14.70 -12.16 14.03
CA GLU A 86 15.33 -13.49 14.06
C GLU A 86 14.40 -14.67 13.68
N VAL A 87 13.15 -14.41 13.26
CA VAL A 87 12.12 -15.44 12.96
C VAL A 87 12.45 -16.30 11.74
#